data_AF-A0A975LE56-F1
#
_entry.id   AF-A0A975LE56-F1
#
_cell.length_a   1.000
_cell.length_b   1.000
_cell.length_c   1.000
_cell.angle_alpha   90.00
_cell.angle_beta   90.00
_cell.angle_gamma   90.00
#
_symmetry.space_group_name_H-M   'P 1'
#
loop_
_entity.id
_entity.type
_entity.pdbx_description
1 polymer ?
#
loop_
_entity_poly.entity_id
_entity_poly.type
_entity_poly.pdbx_seq_one_letter_code
_entity_poly.pdbx_strand_id
1 'polypeptide(L)' 'MGGRRGRLISATDRKKAISLIREAVDNGARQEKACEEIGISLRTLQRWRSDSSPNEDQRPISKKKYPKID' A
#
# COMPACT_ATOMS: atom_id res chain seq x y z
N MET A 1 -5.33 14.16 -17.69
CA MET A 1 -5.23 14.47 -16.25
C MET A 1 -4.26 13.51 -15.58
N GLY A 2 -3.00 13.90 -15.43
CA GLY A 2 -1.98 13.08 -14.76
C GLY A 2 -2.11 13.19 -13.25
N GLY A 3 -2.96 12.37 -12.64
CA GLY A 3 -3.03 12.28 -11.18
C GLY A 3 -1.66 11.86 -10.62
N ARG A 4 -1.20 12.55 -9.56
CA ARG A 4 0.01 12.16 -8.81
C ARG A 4 -0.08 10.66 -8.51
N ARG A 5 0.80 9.87 -9.11
CA ARG A 5 0.92 8.43 -8.84
C ARG A 5 1.17 8.30 -7.33
N GLY A 6 0.21 7.76 -6.61
CA GLY A 6 0.33 7.54 -5.17
C GLY A 6 1.64 6.85 -4.85
N ARG A 7 2.31 7.25 -3.77
CA ARG A 7 3.55 6.62 -3.30
C ARG A 7 3.30 5.11 -3.18
N LEU A 8 4.16 4.31 -3.80
CA LEU A 8 4.01 2.86 -3.76
C LEU A 8 4.31 2.40 -2.33
N ILE A 9 3.30 1.86 -1.66
CA ILE A 9 3.43 1.23 -0.34
C ILE A 9 3.63 -0.26 -0.60
N SER A 10 4.68 -0.85 -0.04
CA SER A 10 4.97 -2.27 -0.23
C SER A 10 3.84 -3.13 0.35
N ALA A 11 3.72 -4.38 -0.07
CA ALA A 11 2.69 -5.26 0.44
C ALA A 11 2.85 -5.57 1.93
N THR A 12 4.08 -5.61 2.43
CA THR A 12 4.38 -5.77 3.86
C THR A 12 3.93 -4.53 4.65
N ASP A 13 4.27 -3.33 4.17
CA ASP A 13 3.82 -2.06 4.78
C ASP A 13 2.29 -1.94 4.75
N ARG A 14 1.62 -2.33 3.66
CA ARG A 14 0.16 -2.38 3.56
C ARG A 14 -0.45 -3.30 4.60
N LYS A 15 0.06 -4.53 4.76
CA LYS A 15 -0.43 -5.47 5.78
C LYS A 15 -0.26 -4.89 7.19
N LYS A 16 0.90 -4.29 7.47
CA LYS A 16 1.18 -3.64 8.76
C LYS A 16 0.22 -2.48 9.03
N ALA A 17 0.01 -1.60 8.04
CA ALA A 17 -0.92 -0.49 8.14
C ALA A 17 -2.37 -0.95 8.38
N ILE A 18 -2.84 -2.00 7.69
CA ILE A 18 -4.17 -2.58 7.93
C ILE A 18 -4.28 -3.12 9.36
N SER A 19 -3.22 -3.77 9.87
CA SER A 19 -3.18 -4.30 11.24
C SER A 19 -3.27 -3.19 12.27
N LEU A 20 -2.47 -2.13 12.12
CA LEU A 20 -2.47 -0.97 13.03
C LEU A 20 -3.83 -0.25 13.03
N ILE A 21 -4.44 -0.08 11.86
CA ILE A 21 -5.78 0.52 11.76
C ILE A 21 -6.81 -0.37 12.46
N ARG A 22 -6.74 -1.69 12.29
CA ARG A 22 -7.65 -2.62 12.98
C ARG A 22 -7.49 -2.52 14.49
N GLU A 23 -6.27 -2.52 14.99
CA GLU A 23 -5.97 -2.38 16.42
C GLU A 23 -6.50 -1.05 16.98
N ALA A 24 -6.27 0.06 16.28
CA ALA A 24 -6.79 1.36 16.70
C ALA A 24 -8.33 1.36 16.75
N VAL A 25 -9.00 0.78 15.75
CA VAL A 25 -10.47 0.69 15.70
C VAL A 25 -11.02 -0.22 16.80
N ASP A 26 -10.35 -1.33 17.10
CA ASP A 26 -10.71 -2.24 18.20
C ASP A 26 -10.62 -1.53 19.56
N ASN A 27 -9.64 -0.64 19.73
CA ASN A 27 -9.51 0.25 20.88
C ASN A 27 -10.50 1.45 20.87
N GLY A 28 -11.45 1.48 19.92
CA GLY A 28 -12.51 2.49 19.84
C GLY A 28 -12.21 3.72 18.96
N ALA A 29 -11.08 3.74 18.24
CA ALA A 29 -10.79 4.83 17.31
C ALA A 29 -11.71 4.79 16.08
N ARG A 30 -12.06 5.97 15.56
CA ARG A 30 -12.72 6.04 14.24
C ARG A 30 -11.75 5.59 13.15
N GLN A 31 -12.20 4.71 12.26
CA GLN A 31 -11.37 4.19 11.16
C GLN A 31 -10.78 5.32 10.30
N GLU A 32 -11.53 6.41 10.07
CA GLU A 32 -11.04 7.59 9.35
C GLU A 32 -9.86 8.24 10.07
N LYS A 33 -9.98 8.47 11.38
CA LYS A 33 -8.90 9.04 12.20
C LYS A 33 -7.68 8.14 12.23
N ALA A 34 -7.87 6.82 12.38
CA ALA A 34 -6.77 5.86 12.33
C ALA A 34 -6.05 5.85 10.96
N CYS A 35 -6.77 6.09 9.86
CA CYS A 35 -6.15 6.24 8.54
C CYS A 35 -5.34 7.53 8.43
N GLU A 36 -5.89 8.65 8.93
CA GLU A 36 -5.23 9.96 8.93
C GLU A 36 -3.90 9.93 9.71
N GLU A 37 -3.88 9.29 10.88
CA GLU A 37 -2.68 9.19 11.74
C GLU A 37 -1.48 8.54 11.04
N ILE A 38 -1.73 7.52 10.20
CA ILE A 38 -0.67 6.84 9.44
C ILE A 38 -0.48 7.40 8.02
N GLY A 39 -1.14 8.52 7.71
CA GLY A 39 -0.98 9.25 6.46
C GLY A 39 -1.62 8.58 5.23
N ILE A 40 -2.66 7.77 5.41
CA ILE A 40 -3.42 7.18 4.29
C ILE A 40 -4.87 7.66 4.30
N SER A 41 -5.49 7.69 3.11
CA SER A 41 -6.92 7.97 3.01
C SER A 41 -7.76 6.72 3.30
N LEU A 42 -9.00 6.90 3.78
CA LEU A 42 -9.97 5.81 3.90
C LEU A 42 -10.17 5.06 2.57
N ARG A 43 -10.17 5.80 1.45
CA ARG A 43 -10.28 5.22 0.10
C ARG A 43 -9.10 4.30 -0.22
N THR A 44 -7.89 4.64 0.25
CA THR A 44 -6.70 3.79 0.13
C THR A 44 -6.90 2.48 0.91
N LEU A 45 -7.39 2.56 2.15
CA LEU A 45 -7.69 1.38 2.96
C LEU A 45 -8.75 0.48 2.32
N GLN A 46 -9.83 1.07 1.79
CA GLN A 46 -10.89 0.32 1.09
C GLN A 46 -10.34 -0.42 -0.12
N ARG A 47 -9.56 0.29 -0.97
CA ARG A 47 -8.87 -0.31 -2.12
C ARG A 47 -7.93 -1.43 -1.71
N TRP A 48 -7.30 -1.31 -0.54
CA TRP A 48 -6.46 -2.34 0.04
C TRP A 48 -7.22 -3.54 0.63
N ARG A 49 -8.51 -3.43 0.88
CA ARG A 49 -9.35 -4.58 1.28
C ARG A 49 -9.96 -5.28 0.06
N SER A 50 -10.02 -4.61 -1.07
CA SER A 50 -10.51 -5.19 -2.33
C SER A 50 -9.50 -6.17 -2.93
N ASP A 51 -10.02 -7.28 -3.46
CA ASP A 51 -9.25 -8.37 -4.11
C ASP A 51 -8.45 -7.89 -5.33
N SER A 52 -8.87 -6.79 -5.95
CA SER A 52 -8.26 -6.20 -7.14
C SER A 52 -6.89 -5.55 -6.93
N SER A 53 -6.34 -5.53 -5.71
CA SER A 53 -5.02 -4.95 -5.43
C SER A 53 -4.03 -6.05 -5.05
N PRO A 54 -3.23 -6.56 -6.01
CA PRO A 54 -2.29 -7.65 -5.77
C PRO A 54 -1.36 -7.37 -4.59
N ASN A 55 -0.99 -8.44 -3.89
CA ASN A 55 -0.04 -8.42 -2.77
C ASN A 55 1.42 -8.31 -3.23
N GLU A 56 1.67 -8.11 -4.52
CA GLU A 56 3.01 -8.10 -5.10
C GLU A 56 3.27 -6.74 -5.75
N ASP A 57 4.53 -6.32 -5.74
CA ASP A 57 4.98 -5.14 -6.48
C ASP A 57 4.76 -5.40 -7.99
N GLN A 58 3.86 -4.64 -8.61
CA GLN A 58 3.56 -4.78 -10.04
C GLN A 58 4.51 -4.00 -10.94
N ARG A 59 5.67 -3.53 -10.45
CA ARG A 59 6.64 -2.91 -11.37
C ARG A 59 7.11 -3.97 -12.35
N PRO A 60 7.20 -3.63 -13.64
CA PRO A 60 7.85 -4.51 -14.59
C PRO A 60 9.28 -4.75 -14.11
N ILE A 61 9.58 -6.01 -13.76
CA ILE A 61 10.94 -6.45 -13.46
C ILE A 61 11.69 -6.45 -14.78
N SER A 62 12.35 -5.33 -15.09
CA SER A 62 13.24 -5.23 -16.23
C SER A 62 14.38 -6.22 -16.04
N LYS A 63 14.41 -7.29 -16.85
CA LYS A 63 15.54 -8.23 -16.91
C LYS A 63 16.77 -7.45 -17.38
N LYS A 64 17.66 -7.10 -16.45
CA LYS A 64 18.92 -6.41 -16.76
C LYS A 64 19.81 -7.41 -17.52
N LYS A 65 20.03 -7.19 -18.82
CA LYS A 65 21.07 -7.92 -19.56
C LYS A 65 22.42 -7.42 -19.05
N TYR A 66 23.18 -8.27 -18.38
CA TYR A 66 24.57 -7.96 -18.07
C TYR A 66 25.37 -7.97 -19.38
N PRO A 67 26.22 -6.97 -19.67
CA PRO A 67 27.10 -7.02 -20.82
C PRO A 67 28.09 -8.17 -20.63
N LYS A 68 28.22 -9.02 -21.66
CA LYS A 68 29.34 -9.98 -21.75
C LYS A 68 30.61 -9.15 -21.94
N ILE A 69 31.55 -9.32 -21.02
CA ILE A 69 32.93 -8.86 -21.19
C ILE A 69 33.63 -10.04 -21.87
N ASP A 70 33.98 -9.87 -23.14
CA ASP A 70 34.91 -10.73 -23.88
C ASP A 70 36.36 -10.43 -23.46
#